data_AF-A0A151EIW6-F1
#
_entry.id   AF-A0A151EIW6-F1
#
_cell.length_a   1.000
_cell.length_b   1.000
_cell.length_c   1.000
_cell.angle_alpha   90.00
_cell.angle_beta   90.00
_cell.angle_gamma   90.00
#
_symmetry.space_group_name_H-M   'P 1'
#
loop_
_entity.id
_entity.type
_entity.pdbx_description
1 polymer ?
#
loop_
_entity_poly.entity_id
_entity_poly.type
_entity_poly.pdbx_seq_one_letter_code
_entity_poly.pdbx_strand_id
1 'polypeptide(L)'
;MVAFLCQQAVEKSLTALILHTKREFYPSHSLIYLGKSVGIPHTFHSFLRELTPQYTISRYPNAAGEVPFELYDEEMAIEEQLKLPEDSSED
;
A
#
# COMPACT_ATOMS: atom_id res chain seq x y z
N MET A 1 -7.53 9.72 -6.25
CA MET A 1 -8.41 8.56 -5.98
C MET A 1 -7.74 7.22 -6.28
N VAL A 2 -6.97 7.09 -7.37
CA VAL A 2 -6.26 5.85 -7.72
C VAL A 2 -5.31 5.37 -6.63
N ALA A 3 -4.42 6.23 -6.12
CA ALA A 3 -3.46 5.87 -5.06
C ALA A 3 -4.14 5.33 -3.77
N PHE A 4 -5.30 5.89 -3.40
CA PHE A 4 -6.10 5.38 -2.28
C PHE A 4 -6.61 3.96 -2.53
N LEU A 5 -7.13 3.70 -3.72
CA LEU A 5 -7.65 2.38 -4.09
C LEU A 5 -6.53 1.33 -4.16
N CYS A 6 -5.34 1.71 -4.67
CA CYS A 6 -4.17 0.85 -4.64
C CYS A 6 -3.77 0.50 -3.20
N GLN A 7 -3.69 1.50 -2.31
CA GLN A 7 -3.39 1.29 -0.90
C GLN A 7 -4.42 0.34 -0.25
N GLN A 8 -5.72 0.54 -0.49
CA GLN A 8 -6.76 -0.33 0.05
C GLN A 8 -6.72 -1.74 -0.53
N ALA A 9 -6.42 -1.91 -1.81
CA ALA A 9 -6.30 -3.23 -2.44
C ALA A 9 -5.18 -4.06 -1.80
N VAL A 10 -4.01 -3.43 -1.56
CA VAL A 10 -2.89 -4.07 -0.88
C VAL A 10 -3.23 -4.36 0.59
N GLU A 11 -3.88 -3.42 1.29
CA GLU A 11 -4.34 -3.62 2.67
C GLU A 11 -5.24 -4.85 2.79
N LYS A 12 -6.29 -4.96 1.95
CA LYS A 12 -7.22 -6.09 2.01
C LYS A 12 -6.56 -7.41 1.63
N SER A 13 -5.62 -7.41 0.69
CA SER A 13 -4.85 -8.59 0.32
C SER A 13 -4.01 -9.10 1.49
N LEU A 14 -3.30 -8.20 2.18
CA LEU A 14 -2.51 -8.55 3.37
C LEU A 14 -3.40 -9.00 4.53
N THR A 15 -4.51 -8.32 4.79
CA THR A 15 -5.47 -8.75 5.82
C THR A 15 -6.06 -10.13 5.51
N ALA A 16 -6.41 -10.41 4.26
CA ALA A 16 -6.90 -11.71 3.83
C ALA A 16 -5.84 -12.80 4.04
N LEU A 17 -4.57 -12.52 3.72
CA LEU A 17 -3.47 -13.44 3.95
C LEU A 17 -3.25 -13.71 5.45
N ILE A 18 -3.29 -12.68 6.30
CA ILE A 18 -3.23 -12.83 7.77
C ILE A 18 -4.37 -13.71 8.26
N LEU A 19 -5.59 -13.44 7.82
CA LEU A 19 -6.77 -14.20 8.24
C LEU A 19 -6.67 -15.67 7.78
N HIS A 20 -6.13 -15.91 6.59
CA HIS A 20 -5.94 -17.25 6.04
C HIS A 20 -4.85 -18.05 6.80
N THR A 21 -3.71 -17.42 7.06
CA THR A 21 -2.51 -18.07 7.62
C THR A 21 -2.54 -18.15 9.15
N LYS A 22 -3.02 -17.10 9.82
CA LYS A 22 -2.97 -16.95 11.29
C LYS A 22 -4.32 -17.04 11.99
N ARG A 23 -5.43 -16.84 11.25
CA ARG A 23 -6.78 -16.73 11.83
C ARG A 23 -6.93 -15.56 12.84
N GLU A 24 -6.13 -14.52 12.68
CA GLU A 24 -6.16 -13.31 13.50
C GLU A 24 -6.64 -12.09 12.70
N PHE A 25 -7.11 -11.06 13.39
CA PHE A 25 -7.52 -9.79 12.79
C PHE A 25 -6.72 -8.62 13.36
N TYR A 26 -6.04 -7.88 12.49
CA TYR A 26 -5.20 -6.75 12.87
C TYR A 26 -5.83 -5.44 12.38
N PRO A 27 -6.37 -4.58 13.27
CA PRO A 27 -7.01 -3.32 12.89
C PRO A 27 -5.95 -2.25 12.61
N SER A 28 -5.32 -2.30 11.43
CA SER A 28 -4.27 -1.35 11.03
C SER A 28 -4.32 -1.04 9.54
N HIS A 29 -4.04 0.22 9.18
CA HIS A 29 -3.84 0.67 7.79
C HIS A 29 -2.35 0.71 7.39
N SER A 30 -1.45 0.38 8.33
CA SER A 30 -0.01 0.34 8.05
C SER A 30 0.32 -0.92 7.27
N LEU A 31 0.58 -0.77 5.97
CA LEU A 31 1.00 -1.89 5.12
C LEU A 31 2.33 -2.47 5.60
N ILE A 32 3.22 -1.64 6.14
CA ILE A 32 4.49 -2.08 6.75
C ILE A 32 4.24 -3.06 7.90
N TYR A 33 3.29 -2.74 8.80
CA TYR A 33 2.96 -3.59 9.94
C TYR A 33 2.31 -4.90 9.48
N LEU A 34 1.32 -4.82 8.58
CA LEU A 34 0.64 -6.00 8.04
C LEU A 34 1.61 -6.90 7.26
N GLY A 35 2.45 -6.32 6.42
CA GLY A 35 3.45 -7.03 5.62
C GLY A 35 4.48 -7.78 6.46
N LYS A 36 5.04 -7.12 7.48
CA LYS A 36 5.94 -7.78 8.44
C LYS A 36 5.27 -8.92 9.18
N SER A 37 3.97 -8.81 9.46
CA SER A 37 3.27 -9.85 10.19
C SER A 37 3.18 -11.17 9.41
N VAL A 38 3.12 -11.12 8.08
CA VAL A 38 3.03 -12.31 7.22
C VAL A 38 4.38 -12.70 6.61
N GLY A 39 5.46 -12.00 6.95
CA GLY A 39 6.81 -12.31 6.46
C GLY A 39 6.96 -12.08 4.95
N ILE A 40 6.41 -10.99 4.41
CA ILE A 40 6.59 -10.68 2.98
C ILE A 40 8.08 -10.58 2.61
N PRO A 41 8.45 -10.87 1.34
CA PRO A 41 9.80 -10.67 0.88
C PRO A 41 10.26 -9.21 0.99
N HIS A 42 11.55 -9.01 1.29
CA HIS A 42 12.15 -7.69 1.46
C HIS A 42 12.01 -6.79 0.21
N THR A 43 11.89 -7.38 -0.98
CA THR A 43 11.66 -6.67 -2.25
C THR A 43 10.42 -5.79 -2.21
N PHE A 44 9.38 -6.18 -1.47
CA PHE A 44 8.13 -5.43 -1.33
C PHE A 44 8.19 -4.31 -0.27
N HIS A 45 9.23 -4.24 0.57
CA HIS A 45 9.25 -3.31 1.70
C HIS A 45 9.24 -1.84 1.26
N SER A 46 9.94 -1.50 0.18
CA SER A 46 9.96 -0.14 -0.35
C SER A 46 8.61 0.26 -0.91
N PHE A 47 7.98 -0.62 -1.70
CA PHE A 47 6.63 -0.45 -2.23
C PHE A 47 5.60 -0.22 -1.10
N LEU A 48 5.61 -1.04 -0.05
CA LEU A 48 4.68 -0.85 1.07
C LEU A 48 4.92 0.46 1.84
N ARG A 49 6.18 0.93 1.91
CA ARG A 49 6.51 2.21 2.56
C ARG A 49 5.99 3.40 1.76
N GLU A 50 6.12 3.36 0.44
CA GLU A 50 5.61 4.38 -0.49
C GLU A 50 4.07 4.44 -0.45
N LEU A 51 3.41 3.29 -0.42
CA LEU A 51 1.95 3.21 -0.50
C LEU A 51 1.24 3.46 0.84
N THR A 52 1.90 3.24 2.00
CA THR A 52 1.26 3.41 3.32
C THR A 52 0.70 4.83 3.58
N PRO A 53 1.43 5.93 3.30
CA PRO A 53 0.93 7.30 3.46
C PRO A 53 -0.31 7.60 2.62
N GLN A 54 -0.50 6.91 1.49
CA GLN A 54 -1.61 7.13 0.55
C GLN A 54 -2.98 6.87 1.19
N TYR A 55 -3.06 6.16 2.32
CA TYR A 55 -4.29 6.07 3.11
C TYR A 55 -4.77 7.45 3.61
N THR A 56 -3.85 8.33 3.97
CA THR A 56 -4.14 9.62 4.61
C THR A 56 -4.00 10.79 3.64
N ILE A 57 -2.87 10.89 2.93
CA ILE A 57 -2.57 12.08 2.10
C ILE A 57 -3.53 12.23 0.92
N SER A 58 -4.06 11.12 0.39
CA SER A 58 -4.99 11.12 -0.73
C SER A 58 -6.40 11.61 -0.38
N ARG A 59 -6.70 11.80 0.92
CA ARG A 59 -8.05 12.13 1.42
C ARG A 59 -8.09 13.37 2.28
N TYR A 60 -7.00 13.73 2.94
CA TYR A 60 -6.99 14.78 3.95
C TYR A 60 -6.03 15.91 3.55
N PRO A 61 -6.56 17.09 3.16
CA PRO A 61 -5.74 18.23 2.73
C PRO A 61 -4.71 18.67 3.77
N ASN A 62 -5.06 18.61 5.05
CA ASN A 62 -4.17 18.96 6.15
C ASN A 62 -2.95 18.03 6.28
N ALA A 63 -3.03 16.80 5.79
CA ALA A 63 -1.92 15.85 5.78
C ALA A 63 -1.11 15.92 4.47
N ALA A 64 -1.70 16.48 3.42
CA ALA A 64 -1.11 16.56 2.09
C ALA A 64 -0.39 17.90 1.84
N GLY A 65 -0.64 18.92 2.68
CA GLY A 65 -0.06 20.26 2.54
C GLY A 65 -0.76 21.13 1.50
N GLU A 66 -1.47 20.51 0.55
CA GLU A 66 -2.29 21.13 -0.49
C GLU A 66 -3.61 20.35 -0.65
N VAL A 67 -4.49 20.80 -1.54
CA VAL A 67 -5.72 20.05 -1.86
C VAL A 67 -5.35 18.74 -2.57
N PRO A 68 -5.79 17.55 -2.09
CA PRO A 68 -5.27 16.29 -2.57
C PRO A 68 -5.37 16.05 -4.08
N PHE A 69 -6.37 16.61 -4.78
CA PHE A 69 -6.48 16.42 -6.23
C PHE A 69 -5.43 17.21 -7.04
N GLU A 70 -4.80 18.22 -6.45
CA GLU A 70 -3.71 19.00 -7.07
C GLU A 70 -2.36 18.27 -6.95
N LEU A 71 -2.28 17.22 -6.12
CA LEU A 71 -1.06 16.46 -5.85
C LEU A 71 -0.91 15.20 -6.72
N TYR A 72 -1.93 14.86 -7.52
CA TYR A 72 -1.88 13.71 -8.41
C TYR A 72 -2.16 14.16 -9.84
N ASP A 73 -1.21 13.93 -10.72
CA ASP A 73 -1.45 13.92 -12.15
C ASP A 73 -1.64 12.47 -12.66
N GLU A 74 -1.97 12.33 -13.93
CA GLU A 74 -2.23 11.04 -14.58
C GLU A 74 -0.96 10.17 -14.64
N GLU A 75 0.23 10.79 -14.78
CA GLU A 75 1.51 10.10 -14.81
C GLU A 75 1.85 9.47 -13.46
N MET A 76 1.66 10.19 -12.35
CA MET A 76 1.86 9.67 -10.98
C MET A 76 0.93 8.51 -10.67
N ALA A 77 -0.32 8.54 -11.15
CA ALA A 77 -1.27 7.46 -10.94
C ALA A 77 -0.85 6.15 -11.64
N ILE A 78 -0.25 6.27 -12.83
CA ILE A 78 0.22 5.14 -13.63
C ILE A 78 1.57 4.64 -13.08
N GLU A 79 2.49 5.53 -12.73
CA GLU A 79 3.82 5.16 -12.24
C GLU A 79 3.75 4.48 -10.87
N GLU A 80 2.91 4.94 -9.94
CA GLU A 80 2.70 4.24 -8.66
C GLU A 80 2.03 2.86 -8.83
N GLN A 81 1.26 2.64 -9.90
CA GLN A 81 0.66 1.34 -10.21
C GLN A 81 1.65 0.35 -10.84
N LEU A 82 2.62 0.84 -11.62
CA LEU A 82 3.55 -0.02 -12.38
C LEU A 82 4.79 -0.47 -11.59
N LYS A 83 5.05 0.11 -10.41
CA LYS A 83 6.21 -0.26 -9.56
C LYS A 83 6.03 -1.56 -8.77
N LEU A 84 5.11 -2.45 -9.16
CA LEU A 84 5.04 -3.77 -8.55
C LEU A 84 6.42 -4.43 -8.74
N PRO A 85 7.14 -4.77 -7.65
CA PRO A 85 8.42 -5.43 -7.80
C PRO A 85 8.17 -6.75 -8.51
N GLU A 86 8.89 -7.01 -9.60
CA GLU A 86 8.83 -8.28 -10.28
C GLU A 86 9.21 -9.37 -9.27
N ASP A 87 8.33 -10.34 -9.10
CA ASP A 87 8.58 -11.49 -8.26
C ASP A 87 9.61 -12.36 -9.00
N SER A 88 10.89 -12.09 -8.73
CA SER A 88 12.00 -12.95 -9.16
C SER A 88 11.93 -14.25 -8.37
N SER A 89 10.93 -15.06 -8.70
CA SER A 89 10.81 -16.47 -8.35
C SER A 89 11.65 -17.26 -9.35
N GLU A 90 12.97 -17.10 -9.25
CA GLU A 90 13.91 -18.13 -9.69
C GLU A 90 14.45 -18.81 -8.41
N ASP A 91 14.06 -20.08 -8.29
CA ASP A 91 14.54 -21.17 -7.41
C ASP A 91 14.14 -21.20 -5.92
#